data_AF-A0A4R6V566-F1
#
_entry.id   AF-A0A4R6V566-F1
#
_cell.length_a   1.000
_cell.length_b   1.000
_cell.length_c   1.000
_cell.angle_alpha   90.00
_cell.angle_beta   90.00
_cell.angle_gamma   90.00
#
_symmetry.space_group_name_H-M   'P 1'
#
loop_
_entity.id
_entity.type
_entity.pdbx_description
1 polymer ?
#
loop_
_entity_poly.entity_id
_entity_poly.type
_entity_poly.pdbx_seq_one_letter_code
_entity_poly.pdbx_strand_id
1 'polypeptide(L)' 'MQRVRLDTAHGHILLSDTATRDDGLLVLDQATRTAAQYGLVHQLRSIEGIKAMNEGSTAPRRR' A
#
# COMPACT_ATOMS: atom_id res chain seq x y z
N MET A 1 13.59 8.35 -4.30
CA MET A 1 13.39 7.00 -4.87
C MET A 1 13.43 5.89 -3.83
N GLN A 2 14.55 5.69 -3.12
CA GLN A 2 14.68 4.59 -2.14
C GLN A 2 13.63 4.66 -1.03
N ARG A 3 13.31 5.87 -0.54
CA ARG A 3 12.29 6.06 0.50
C ARG A 3 10.91 5.55 0.09
N VAL A 4 10.44 5.84 -1.13
CA VAL A 4 9.17 5.31 -1.67
C VAL A 4 9.17 3.79 -1.67
N ARG A 5 10.27 3.15 -2.06
CA ARG A 5 10.36 1.68 -2.06
C ARG A 5 10.31 1.09 -0.65
N LEU A 6 10.97 1.74 0.31
CA LEU A 6 10.95 1.34 1.72
C LEU A 6 9.57 1.51 2.33
N ASP A 7 8.93 2.66 2.10
CA ASP A 7 7.58 2.93 2.59
C ASP A 7 6.58 1.96 1.96
N THR A 8 6.69 1.67 0.65
CA THR A 8 5.86 0.64 -0.01
C THR A 8 6.04 -0.75 0.61
N ALA A 9 7.28 -1.17 0.86
CA ALA A 9 7.56 -2.46 1.48
C ALA A 9 7.02 -2.52 2.92
N HIS A 10 7.21 -1.44 3.69
CA HIS A 10 6.71 -1.33 5.05
C HIS A 10 5.18 -1.39 5.10
N GLY A 11 4.51 -0.60 4.25
CA GLY A 11 3.05 -0.62 4.14
C GLY A 11 2.52 -2.01 3.78
N HIS A 12 3.17 -2.71 2.84
CA HIS A 12 2.77 -4.07 2.47
C HIS A 12 2.91 -5.07 3.62
N ILE A 13 3.97 -4.95 4.44
CA ILE A 13 4.13 -5.78 5.64
C ILE A 13 2.99 -5.52 6.64
N LEU A 14 2.67 -4.25 6.92
CA LEU A 14 1.61 -3.89 7.87
C LEU A 14 0.22 -4.36 7.41
N LEU A 15 -0.04 -4.46 6.10
CA LEU A 15 -1.30 -4.99 5.57
C LEU A 15 -1.51 -6.48 5.86
N SER A 16 -0.45 -7.23 6.18
CA SER A 16 -0.54 -8.67 6.47
C SER A 16 -1.15 -9.00 7.83
N ASP A 17 -1.19 -8.04 8.76
CA ASP A 17 -1.82 -8.16 10.07
C ASP A 17 -3.04 -7.24 10.16
N THR A 18 -4.16 -7.78 10.62
CA THR A 18 -5.40 -7.02 10.79
C THR A 18 -5.23 -5.87 11.77
N ALA A 19 -4.40 -6.04 12.81
CA ALA A 19 -4.17 -5.01 13.83
C ALA A 19 -3.40 -3.78 13.30
N THR A 20 -2.60 -3.93 12.24
CA THR A 20 -1.78 -2.85 11.66
C THR A 20 -2.23 -2.45 10.26
N ARG A 21 -3.37 -2.99 9.79
CA ARG A 21 -3.84 -2.81 8.42
C ARG A 21 -4.06 -1.35 8.06
N ASP A 22 -4.70 -0.59 8.95
CA ASP A 22 -4.98 0.82 8.72
C ASP A 22 -3.69 1.65 8.64
N ASP A 23 -2.70 1.34 9.50
CA ASP A 23 -1.37 1.95 9.42
C ASP A 23 -0.68 1.63 8.09
N GLY A 24 -0.82 0.39 7.61
CA GLY A 24 -0.34 -0.02 6.30
C GLY A 24 -0.94 0.80 5.16
N LEU A 25 -2.25 1.05 5.21
CA LEU A 25 -2.93 1.89 4.22
C LEU A 25 -2.41 3.34 4.25
N LEU A 26 -2.22 3.91 5.44
CA LEU A 26 -1.68 5.27 5.60
C LEU A 26 -0.26 5.41 5.05
N VAL A 27 0.60 4.41 5.30
CA VAL A 27 1.97 4.39 4.77
C VAL A 27 1.95 4.29 3.24
N LEU A 28 1.12 3.41 2.67
CA LEU A 28 0.99 3.29 1.22
C LEU A 28 0.43 4.55 0.57
N ASP A 29 -0.53 5.24 1.21
CA ASP A 29 -1.03 6.55 0.74
C ASP A 29 0.07 7.61 0.71
N GLN A 30 0.91 7.66 1.73
CA GLN A 30 2.05 8.57 1.75
C GLN A 30 3.04 8.24 0.64
N ALA A 31 3.35 6.96 0.43
CA ALA A 31 4.21 6.52 -0.66
C ALA A 31 3.60 6.86 -2.04
N THR A 32 2.28 6.73 -2.21
CA THR A 32 1.57 7.14 -3.44
C THR A 32 1.74 8.64 -3.69
N ARG A 33 1.51 9.50 -2.68
CA ARG A 33 1.67 10.95 -2.82
C ARG A 33 3.08 11.34 -3.22
N THR A 34 4.10 10.78 -2.56
CA THR A 34 5.50 11.05 -2.89
C THR A 34 5.85 10.50 -4.28
N ALA A 35 5.36 9.31 -4.65
CA ALA A 35 5.58 8.76 -5.98
C ALA A 35 4.97 9.62 -7.10
N ALA A 36 3.76 10.16 -6.88
CA ALA A 36 3.10 11.08 -7.80
C ALA A 36 3.88 12.39 -7.93
N GLN A 37 4.31 12.97 -6.81
CA GLN A 37 5.09 14.22 -6.80
C GLN A 37 6.35 14.13 -7.68
N TYR A 38 7.03 12.98 -7.68
CA TYR A 38 8.26 12.78 -8.44
C TYR A 38 8.07 12.04 -9.78
N GLY A 39 6.82 11.81 -10.23
CA GLY A 39 6.55 11.17 -11.51
C GLY A 39 6.96 9.69 -11.58
N LEU A 40 6.93 8.97 -10.46
CA LEU A 40 7.40 7.59 -10.35
C LEU A 40 6.33 6.57 -10.79
N VAL A 41 5.99 6.59 -12.07
CA VAL A 41 4.87 5.83 -12.66
C VAL A 41 4.92 4.34 -12.30
N HIS A 42 6.10 3.71 -12.35
CA HIS A 42 6.23 2.29 -11.99
C HIS A 42 5.98 2.03 -10.50
N GLN A 43 6.36 2.94 -9.61
CA GLN A 43 6.10 2.81 -8.18
C GLN A 43 4.61 3.01 -7.86
N LEU A 44 3.96 3.97 -8.52
CA LEU A 44 2.52 4.19 -8.39
C LEU A 44 1.73 2.92 -8.73
N ARG A 45 1.98 2.32 -9.89
CA ARG A 45 1.32 1.07 -10.30
C ARG A 45 1.56 -0.08 -9.33
N SER A 46 2.77 -0.18 -8.76
CA SER A 46 3.08 -1.21 -7.78
C SER A 46 2.29 -1.01 -6.49
N ILE A 47 2.15 0.23 -6.01
CA ILE A 47 1.40 0.55 -4.78
C ILE A 47 -0.10 0.30 -4.99
N GLU A 48 -0.64 0.71 -6.14
CA GLU A 48 -2.03 0.46 -6.53
C GLU A 48 -2.35 -1.04 -6.57
N GLY A 49 -1.44 -1.85 -7.15
CA GLY A 49 -1.58 -3.31 -7.16
C GLY A 49 -1.64 -3.91 -5.75
N ILE A 50 -0.78 -3.45 -4.84
CA ILE A 50 -0.77 -3.92 -3.44
C ILE A 50 -2.09 -3.59 -2.74
N LYS A 51 -2.61 -2.37 -2.92
CA LYS A 51 -3.91 -1.96 -2.34
C LYS A 51 -5.05 -2.80 -2.88
N ALA A 52 -5.15 -2.98 -4.20
CA ALA A 52 -6.21 -3.77 -4.83
C ALA A 52 -6.21 -5.24 -4.36
N MET A 53 -5.03 -5.85 -4.23
CA MET A 53 -4.91 -7.23 -3.70
C MET A 53 -5.40 -7.34 -2.26
N ASN A 54 -5.20 -6.30 -1.45
CA ASN A 54 -5.62 -6.30 -0.05
C ASN A 54 -7.08 -5.92 0.12
N GLU A 55 -7.65 -5.03 -0.67
CA GLU A 55 -9.07 -4.66 -0.63
C GLU A 55 -9.98 -5.89 -0.76
N GLY A 56 -9.62 -6.84 -1.65
CA GLY A 56 -10.32 -8.12 -1.84
C GLY A 56 -10.29 -9.07 -0.64
N SER A 57 -9.36 -8.89 0.31
CA SER A 57 -9.30 -9.67 1.56
C SER A 57 -10.26 -9.16 2.64
N THR A 58 -10.89 -7.99 2.46
CA THR A 58 -11.74 -7.33 3.46
C THR A 58 -13.24 -7.62 3.30
N ALA A 59 -13.66 -8.34 2.27
CA ALA A 59 -15.07 -8.73 2.14
C ALA A 59 -15.38 -9.85 3.14
N PRO A 60 -16.35 -9.68 4.08
CA PRO A 60 -16.79 -10.80 4.89
C PRO A 60 -17.40 -11.85 3.95
N ARG A 61 -16.86 -13.08 3.96
CA ARG A 61 -17.61 -14.24 3.45
C ARG A 61 -18.86 -14.37 4.32
N ARG A 62 -19.95 -13.74 3.92
CA ARG A 62 -21.29 -14.07 4.41
C ARG A 62 -21.52 -15.55 4.08
N ARG A 63 -21.54 -16.37 5.14
CA ARG A 63 -22.13 -17.71 5.10
C ARG A 63 -23.65 -17.58 5.14
#